data_AF-A0A7V9CPI1-F1
#
_entry.id   AF-A0A7V9CPI1-F1
#
_cell.length_a   1.000
_cell.length_b   1.000
_cell.length_c   1.000
_cell.angle_alpha   90.00
_cell.angle_beta   90.00
_cell.angle_gamma   90.00
#
_symmetry.space_group_name_H-M   'P 1'
#
loop_
_entity.id
_entity.type
_entity.pdbx_description
1 polymer ?
#
loop_
_entity_poly.entity_id
_entity_poly.type
_entity_poly.pdbx_seq_one_letter_code
_entity_poly.pdbx_strand_id
1 'polypeptide(L)'
;MTRKGTARWPHLEALCEGYLHQDLAPAHGSAATAVRAYLADADRAGAVAVSSEWRTFLNLTSTLDPVARASLLRELAGGAWAPATPEEFEAVSTLLLDAWRRG
;
A
#
# COMPACT_ATOMS: atom_id res chain seq x y z
N MET A 1 12.87 -18.82 10.62
CA MET A 1 11.81 -19.33 9.72
C MET A 1 11.76 -18.43 8.52
N THR A 2 12.17 -18.94 7.36
CA THR A 2 12.41 -18.15 6.14
C THR A 2 11.16 -18.14 5.28
N ARG A 3 10.41 -17.04 5.24
CA ARG A 3 9.66 -16.66 4.05
C ARG A 3 10.43 -15.54 3.37
N LYS A 4 11.47 -15.91 2.62
CA LYS A 4 12.01 -15.03 1.58
C LYS A 4 11.20 -15.33 0.33
N GLY A 5 9.91 -14.97 0.38
CA GLY A 5 9.13 -14.87 -0.85
C GLY A 5 9.80 -13.77 -1.66
N THR A 6 10.12 -14.03 -2.92
CA THR A 6 10.44 -12.99 -3.91
C THR A 6 9.19 -12.15 -4.12
N ALA A 7 8.80 -11.38 -3.12
CA ALA A 7 7.69 -10.44 -3.26
C ALA A 7 8.07 -9.46 -4.36
N ARG A 8 7.19 -9.35 -5.35
CA ARG A 8 7.42 -8.48 -6.51
C ARG A 8 7.57 -7.02 -6.05
N TRP A 9 6.99 -6.67 -4.90
CA TRP A 9 6.92 -5.33 -4.30
C TRP A 9 7.13 -5.37 -2.77
N PRO A 10 8.38 -5.45 -2.31
CA PRO A 10 8.69 -5.61 -0.88
C PRO A 10 8.25 -4.43 0.00
N HIS A 11 8.15 -3.20 -0.53
CA HIS A 11 7.77 -2.04 0.27
C HIS A 11 6.25 -1.96 0.45
N LEU A 12 5.47 -2.32 -0.57
CA LEU A 12 4.03 -2.48 -0.44
C LEU A 12 3.65 -3.63 0.49
N GLU A 13 4.38 -4.75 0.45
CA GLU A 13 4.19 -5.85 1.40
C GLU A 13 4.46 -5.38 2.84
N ALA A 14 5.58 -4.70 3.09
CA ALA A 14 5.91 -4.16 4.42
C ALA A 14 4.85 -3.18 4.95
N LEU A 15 4.32 -2.30 4.09
CA LEU A 15 3.21 -1.40 4.43
C LEU A 15 1.95 -2.19 4.84
N CYS A 16 1.59 -3.20 4.05
CA CYS A 16 0.38 -3.99 4.30
C CYS A 16 0.50 -4.90 5.52
N GLU A 17 1.63 -5.54 5.74
CA GLU A 17 1.87 -6.35 6.93
C GLU A 17 1.97 -5.49 8.20
N GLY A 18 2.64 -4.33 8.11
CA GLY A 18 2.94 -3.50 9.29
C GLY A 18 1.82 -2.53 9.70
N TYR A 19 1.04 -2.01 8.75
CA TYR A 19 0.11 -0.90 9.02
C TYR A 19 -1.29 -1.14 8.45
N LEU A 20 -1.41 -1.81 7.30
CA LEU A 20 -2.71 -2.16 6.69
C LEU A 20 -3.10 -3.62 6.98
N HIS A 21 -2.95 -4.05 8.22
CA HIS A 21 -3.33 -5.42 8.63
C HIS A 21 -4.78 -5.49 9.13
N GLN A 22 -5.21 -6.70 9.52
CA GLN A 22 -6.58 -7.00 9.98
C GLN A 22 -7.09 -6.12 11.14
N ASP A 23 -6.20 -5.47 11.88
CA ASP A 23 -6.53 -4.57 13.00
C ASP A 23 -6.45 -3.09 12.61
N LEU A 24 -6.50 -2.77 11.31
CA LEU A 24 -6.43 -1.41 10.79
C LEU A 24 -7.41 -0.44 11.47
N ALA A 25 -8.68 -0.85 11.60
CA ALA A 25 -9.73 -0.02 12.20
C ALA A 25 -9.45 0.31 13.67
N PRO A 26 -9.17 -0.67 14.57
CA PRO A 26 -8.82 -0.37 15.95
C PRO A 26 -7.43 0.29 16.13
N ALA A 27 -6.45 0.04 15.25
CA ALA A 27 -5.09 0.57 15.40
C ALA A 27 -4.91 2.00 14.84
N HIS A 28 -5.48 2.27 13.67
CA HIS A 28 -5.25 3.53 12.93
C HIS A 28 -6.54 4.25 12.51
N GLY A 29 -7.70 3.60 12.64
CA GLY A 29 -9.00 4.17 12.29
C GLY A 29 -9.30 4.19 10.78
N SER A 30 -8.30 4.40 9.92
CA SER A 30 -8.44 4.35 8.45
C SER A 30 -7.15 3.97 7.75
N ALA A 31 -7.24 3.43 6.53
CA ALA A 31 -6.07 3.14 5.68
C ALA A 31 -5.22 4.40 5.41
N ALA A 32 -5.87 5.56 5.22
CA ALA A 32 -5.16 6.82 5.00
C ALA A 32 -4.30 7.21 6.22
N THR A 33 -4.83 7.03 7.44
CA THR A 33 -4.06 7.29 8.68
C THR A 33 -2.89 6.32 8.82
N ALA A 34 -3.12 5.03 8.54
CA ALA A 34 -2.08 4.00 8.58
C ALA A 34 -0.94 4.28 7.59
N VAL A 35 -1.25 4.67 6.35
CA VAL A 35 -0.24 5.08 5.36
C VAL A 35 0.53 6.32 5.83
N ARG A 36 -0.13 7.30 6.45
CA ARG A 36 0.56 8.46 7.02
C ARG A 36 1.53 8.06 8.14
N ALA A 37 1.14 7.12 9.01
CA ALA A 37 2.01 6.62 10.06
C ALA A 37 3.22 5.88 9.47
N TYR A 38 3.00 4.98 8.52
CA TYR A 38 4.09 4.32 7.79
C TYR A 38 5.06 5.33 7.17
N LEU A 39 4.55 6.36 6.47
CA LEU A 39 5.38 7.37 5.83
C LEU A 39 6.10 8.30 6.82
N ALA A 40 5.61 8.41 8.06
CA ALA A 40 6.30 9.16 9.11
C ALA A 40 7.45 8.34 9.73
N ASP A 41 7.30 7.02 9.79
CA ASP A 41 8.30 6.09 10.30
C ASP A 41 9.35 5.70 9.24
N ALA A 42 8.98 5.77 7.95
CA ALA A 42 9.86 5.46 6.84
C ALA A 42 10.93 6.54 6.62
N ASP A 43 12.13 6.11 6.24
CA ASP A 43 13.13 7.03 5.71
C ASP A 43 12.80 7.46 4.27
N ARG A 44 13.55 8.43 3.74
CA ARG A 44 13.33 8.96 2.38
C ARG A 44 13.41 7.87 1.32
N ALA A 45 14.32 6.91 1.48
CA ALA A 45 14.51 5.83 0.52
C ALA A 45 13.28 4.90 0.49
N GLY A 46 12.76 4.52 1.65
CA GLY A 46 11.54 3.72 1.80
C GLY A 46 10.31 4.43 1.24
N ALA A 47 10.13 5.72 1.54
CA ALA A 47 9.02 6.52 1.02
C ALA A 47 9.03 6.62 -0.52
N VAL A 48 10.21 6.79 -1.13
CA VAL A 48 10.35 6.82 -2.59
C VAL A 48 10.12 5.43 -3.20
N ALA A 49 10.60 4.37 -2.55
CA ALA A 49 10.47 3.00 -3.03
C ALA A 49 9.00 2.54 -3.03
N VAL A 50 8.26 2.76 -1.93
CA VAL A 50 6.83 2.42 -1.87
C VAL A 50 6.02 3.21 -2.90
N SER A 51 6.37 4.49 -3.13
CA SER A 51 5.75 5.33 -4.16
C SER A 51 5.97 4.78 -5.57
N SER A 52 7.16 4.26 -5.84
CA SER A 52 7.54 3.69 -7.14
C SER A 52 6.83 2.37 -7.42
N GLU A 53 6.74 1.51 -6.40
CA GLU A 53 5.96 0.26 -6.47
C GLU A 53 4.47 0.56 -6.68
N TRP A 54 3.90 1.54 -5.96
CA TRP A 54 2.51 1.95 -6.14
C TRP A 54 2.22 2.46 -7.55
N ARG A 55 3.08 3.30 -8.12
CA ARG A 55 2.96 3.73 -9.52
C ARG A 55 2.95 2.55 -10.50
N THR A 56 3.81 1.57 -10.27
CA THR A 56 3.88 0.37 -11.10
C THR A 56 2.57 -0.42 -11.01
N PHE A 57 2.02 -0.57 -9.81
CA PHE A 57 0.71 -1.17 -9.60
C PHE A 57 -0.41 -0.42 -10.33
N LEU A 58 -0.48 0.91 -10.22
CA LEU A 58 -1.49 1.71 -10.92
C LEU A 58 -1.41 1.54 -12.44
N ASN A 59 -0.21 1.51 -13.00
CA ASN A 59 -0.04 1.31 -14.44
C ASN A 59 -0.52 -0.08 -14.88
N LEU A 60 -0.15 -1.14 -14.15
CA LEU A 60 -0.58 -2.52 -14.43
C LEU A 60 -2.08 -2.73 -14.30
N THR A 61 -2.74 -1.93 -13.45
CA THR A 61 -4.16 -2.08 -13.12
C THR A 61 -5.06 -1.02 -13.75
N SER A 62 -4.51 -0.17 -14.62
CA SER A 62 -5.21 0.95 -15.24
C SER A 62 -6.46 0.56 -16.05
N THR A 63 -6.49 -0.67 -16.57
CA THR A 63 -7.61 -1.21 -17.35
C THR A 63 -8.50 -2.17 -16.54
N LEU A 64 -8.16 -2.44 -15.27
CA LEU A 64 -8.93 -3.34 -14.41
C LEU A 64 -10.08 -2.59 -13.75
N ASP A 65 -11.19 -3.28 -13.54
CA ASP A 65 -12.26 -2.78 -12.68
C ASP A 65 -11.80 -2.74 -11.20
N PRO A 66 -12.51 -2.00 -10.34
CA PRO A 66 -12.12 -1.86 -8.93
C PRO A 66 -12.03 -3.19 -8.16
N VAL A 67 -12.86 -4.19 -8.48
CA VAL A 67 -12.88 -5.48 -7.78
C VAL A 67 -11.67 -6.32 -8.17
N ALA A 68 -11.34 -6.36 -9.46
CA ALA A 68 -10.16 -7.03 -9.97
C ALA A 68 -8.88 -6.36 -9.44
N ARG A 69 -8.84 -5.03 -9.41
CA ARG A 69 -7.71 -4.27 -8.86
C ARG A 69 -7.52 -4.50 -7.36
N ALA A 70 -8.60 -4.51 -6.57
CA ALA A 70 -8.54 -4.80 -5.14
C ALA A 70 -8.06 -6.23 -4.86
N SER A 71 -8.54 -7.20 -5.66
CA SER A 71 -8.08 -8.60 -5.58
C SER A 71 -6.59 -8.71 -5.88
N LEU A 72 -6.12 -8.06 -6.95
CA LEU A 72 -4.70 -8.09 -7.31
C LEU A 72 -3.81 -7.39 -6.29
N LEU A 73 -4.28 -6.28 -5.71
CA LEU A 73 -3.57 -5.62 -4.61
C LEU A 73 -3.40 -6.55 -3.41
N ARG A 74 -4.47 -7.26 -3.06
CA ARG A 74 -4.45 -8.25 -1.98
C ARG A 74 -3.45 -9.36 -2.27
N GLU A 75 -3.42 -9.90 -3.49
CA GLU A 75 -2.43 -10.92 -3.87
C GLU A 75 -0.98 -10.42 -3.80
N LEU A 76 -0.74 -9.18 -4.25
CA LEU A 76 0.61 -8.64 -4.39
C LEU A 76 1.17 -8.05 -3.10
N ALA A 77 0.33 -7.63 -2.18
CA ALA A 77 0.72 -7.06 -0.89
C ALA A 77 0.55 -8.03 0.29
N GLY A 78 0.59 -9.34 0.03
CA GLY A 78 0.61 -10.37 1.08
C GLY A 78 -0.75 -10.69 1.73
N GLY A 79 -1.86 -10.23 1.16
CA GLY A 79 -3.20 -10.67 1.52
C GLY A 79 -3.91 -9.85 2.60
N ALA A 80 -3.22 -8.89 3.22
CA ALA A 80 -3.68 -8.22 4.44
C ALA A 80 -4.67 -7.08 4.21
N TRP A 81 -4.58 -6.38 3.08
CA TRP A 81 -5.44 -5.23 2.77
C TRP A 81 -6.04 -5.28 1.38
N ALA A 82 -7.28 -4.82 1.28
CA ALA A 82 -7.95 -4.43 0.05
C ALA A 82 -8.85 -3.24 0.37
N PRO A 83 -8.93 -2.23 -0.51
CA PRO A 83 -9.80 -1.09 -0.29
C PRO A 83 -11.27 -1.53 -0.27
N ALA A 84 -12.01 -1.09 0.74
CA ALA A 84 -13.44 -1.35 0.86
C ALA A 84 -14.26 -0.45 -0.07
N THR A 85 -13.76 0.75 -0.39
CA THR A 85 -14.43 1.70 -1.28
C THR A 85 -13.44 2.37 -2.25
N PRO A 86 -13.94 2.92 -3.38
CA PRO A 86 -13.11 3.72 -4.29
C PRO A 86 -12.44 4.91 -3.58
N GLU A 87 -13.13 5.57 -2.66
CA GLU A 87 -12.61 6.74 -1.93
C GLU A 87 -11.42 6.35 -1.03
N GLU A 88 -11.48 5.20 -0.38
CA GLU A 88 -10.34 4.68 0.40
C GLU A 88 -9.13 4.43 -0.48
N PHE A 89 -9.35 3.83 -1.67
CA PHE A 89 -8.29 3.60 -2.64
C PHE A 89 -7.64 4.90 -3.13
N GLU A 90 -8.45 5.91 -3.46
CA GLU A 90 -7.95 7.22 -3.91
C GLU A 90 -7.19 7.96 -2.80
N ALA A 91 -7.67 7.88 -1.56
CA ALA A 91 -6.99 8.48 -0.40
C ALA A 91 -5.60 7.87 -0.18
N VAL A 92 -5.49 6.55 -0.22
CA VAL A 92 -4.20 5.84 -0.14
C VAL A 92 -3.32 6.17 -1.34
N SER A 93 -3.89 6.17 -2.54
CA SER A 93 -3.16 6.48 -3.78
C SER A 93 -2.54 7.86 -3.74
N THR A 94 -3.30 8.86 -3.31
CA THR A 94 -2.80 10.24 -3.20
C THR A 94 -1.60 10.31 -2.27
N LEU A 95 -1.68 9.69 -1.10
CA LEU A 95 -0.59 9.70 -0.11
C LEU A 95 0.67 9.02 -0.63
N LEU A 96 0.54 7.85 -1.24
CA LEU A 96 1.67 7.11 -1.80
C LEU A 96 2.27 7.82 -3.02
N LEU A 97 1.46 8.48 -3.84
CA LEU A 97 1.92 9.29 -4.97
C LEU A 97 2.55 10.61 -4.55
N ASP A 98 2.31 11.12 -3.34
CA ASP A 98 2.96 12.31 -2.80
C ASP A 98 4.19 11.99 -1.94
N ALA A 99 4.39 10.73 -1.54
CA ALA A 99 5.51 10.31 -0.69
C ALA A 99 6.90 10.68 -1.27
N TRP A 100 7.07 10.67 -2.60
CA TRP A 100 8.32 11.10 -3.25
C TRP A 100 8.62 12.60 -3.15
N ARG A 101 7.62 13.45 -2.87
CA ARG A 101 7.76 14.92 -2.81
C ARG A 101 8.24 15.42 -1.45
N ARG A 102 8.15 14.61 -0.40
CA ARG A 102 8.51 15.00 0.98
C ARG A 102 10.02 14.94 1.26
N GLY A 103 10.85 15.17 0.23
CA GLY A 103 12.31 15.17 0.30
C GLY A 103 12.89 16.57 0.41
#